data_AF-A0A933R6J3-F1
#
_entry.id   AF-A0A933R6J3-F1
#
_cell.length_a   1.000
_cell.length_b   1.000
_cell.length_c   1.000
_cell.angle_alpha   90.00
_cell.angle_beta   90.00
_cell.angle_gamma   90.00
#
_symmetry.space_group_name_H-M   'P 1'
#
loop_
_entity.id
_entity.type
_entity.pdbx_description
1 polymer ?
#
loop_
_entity_poly.entity_id
_entity_poly.type
_entity_poly.pdbx_seq_one_letter_code
_entity_poly.pdbx_strand_id
1 'polypeptide(L)'
;NLAQKIKAKKIKIILVAGIRNEVNQYFKRCIRHCGLGNQLGKNIKIIFGESTEDYFRRFNRALRETDVLWTKPSELSFYTALGLPIIISEPIGSQEDFNKKWLITIGSGIDPEDVKYVDQWFFDWINSGWFARAAMQGFMEGGKYGAYNIEKFIKHKLSEVKAVKMVLQY
;
A
#
# COMPACT_ATOMS: atom_id res chain seq x y z
N ASN A 1 -14.08 -15.72 -9.46
CA ASN A 1 -14.90 -14.54 -9.12
C ASN A 1 -14.44 -13.92 -7.79
N LEU A 2 -13.94 -12.68 -7.78
CA LEU A 2 -13.43 -12.00 -6.57
C LEU A 2 -14.51 -11.78 -5.49
N ALA A 3 -15.74 -11.44 -5.87
CA ALA A 3 -16.83 -11.17 -4.94
C ALA A 3 -17.14 -12.40 -4.06
N GLN A 4 -17.05 -13.61 -4.62
CA GLN A 4 -17.18 -14.85 -3.85
C GLN A 4 -16.05 -15.01 -2.83
N LYS A 5 -14.80 -14.69 -3.19
CA LYS A 5 -13.65 -14.76 -2.28
C LYS A 5 -13.77 -13.76 -1.12
N ILE A 6 -14.27 -12.55 -1.38
CA ILE A 6 -14.60 -11.55 -0.34
C ILE A 6 -15.66 -12.11 0.62
N LYS A 7 -16.77 -12.63 0.08
CA LYS A 7 -17.87 -13.20 0.90
C LYS A 7 -17.39 -14.38 1.75
N ALA A 8 -16.49 -15.21 1.19
CA ALA A 8 -15.88 -16.35 1.87
C ALA A 8 -14.74 -15.97 2.83
N LYS A 9 -14.50 -14.68 3.11
CA LYS A 9 -13.42 -14.19 4.00
C LYS A 9 -12.01 -14.60 3.57
N LYS A 10 -11.80 -14.91 2.29
CA LYS A 10 -10.48 -15.26 1.74
C LYS A 10 -9.62 -14.03 1.41
N ILE A 11 -10.25 -12.86 1.32
CA ILE A 11 -9.57 -11.58 1.10
C ILE A 11 -10.38 -10.48 1.79
N LYS A 12 -9.67 -9.53 2.38
CA LYS A 12 -10.23 -8.31 2.96
C LYS A 12 -9.77 -7.13 2.12
N ILE A 13 -10.69 -6.20 1.84
CA ILE A 13 -10.40 -4.98 1.08
C ILE A 13 -10.54 -3.78 2.00
N ILE A 14 -9.53 -2.93 2.01
CA ILE A 14 -9.53 -1.67 2.73
C ILE A 14 -9.44 -0.54 1.70
N LEU A 15 -10.54 0.20 1.54
CA LEU A 15 -10.62 1.36 0.66
C LEU A 15 -10.34 2.62 1.45
N VAL A 16 -9.57 3.55 0.88
CA VAL A 16 -9.15 4.78 1.57
C VAL A 16 -9.83 5.98 0.94
N ALA A 17 -10.76 6.60 1.66
CA ALA A 17 -11.47 7.82 1.22
C ALA A 17 -10.85 9.11 1.78
N GLY A 18 -9.88 9.00 2.68
CA GLY A 18 -9.25 10.16 3.33
C GLY A 18 -10.27 10.94 4.18
N ILE A 19 -10.29 12.26 4.00
CA ILE A 19 -11.25 13.18 4.63
C ILE A 19 -12.40 13.58 3.71
N ARG A 20 -12.45 13.04 2.48
CA ARG A 20 -13.44 13.42 1.46
C ARG A 20 -14.69 12.55 1.59
N ASN A 21 -15.75 13.12 2.17
CA ASN A 21 -17.00 12.37 2.37
C ASN A 21 -17.62 11.94 1.03
N GLU A 22 -17.49 12.73 -0.03
CA GLU A 22 -17.96 12.36 -1.38
C GLU A 22 -17.34 11.04 -1.89
N VAL A 23 -16.05 10.80 -1.62
CA VAL A 23 -15.35 9.56 -1.97
C VAL A 23 -15.83 8.39 -1.10
N ASN A 24 -16.04 8.63 0.20
CA ASN A 24 -16.64 7.65 1.12
C ASN A 24 -18.03 7.22 0.63
N GLN A 25 -18.88 8.17 0.23
CA GLN A 25 -20.22 7.87 -0.31
C GLN A 25 -20.13 7.17 -1.67
N TYR A 26 -19.19 7.57 -2.53
CA TYR A 26 -18.92 6.89 -3.80
C TYR A 26 -18.60 5.40 -3.58
N PHE A 27 -17.63 5.08 -2.72
CA PHE A 27 -17.31 3.69 -2.40
C PHE A 27 -18.50 2.92 -1.84
N LYS A 28 -19.28 3.51 -0.92
CA LYS A 28 -20.52 2.88 -0.40
C LYS A 28 -21.55 2.59 -1.50
N ARG A 29 -21.67 3.44 -2.52
CA ARG A 29 -22.54 3.18 -3.68
C ARG A 29 -22.00 2.04 -4.53
N CYS A 30 -20.72 2.06 -4.89
CA CYS A 30 -20.09 1.00 -5.70
C CYS A 30 -20.20 -0.37 -5.02
N ILE A 31 -19.92 -0.47 -3.71
CA ILE A 31 -20.03 -1.72 -2.96
C ILE A 31 -21.46 -2.28 -2.99
N ARG A 32 -22.47 -1.42 -2.86
CA ARG A 32 -23.88 -1.83 -2.96
C ARG A 32 -24.23 -2.31 -4.37
N HIS A 33 -23.79 -1.58 -5.40
CA HIS A 33 -24.01 -1.96 -6.79
C HIS A 33 -23.39 -3.32 -7.14
N CYS A 34 -22.22 -3.63 -6.56
CA CYS A 34 -21.59 -4.95 -6.69
C CYS A 34 -22.25 -6.06 -5.84
N GLY A 35 -23.36 -5.79 -5.14
CA GLY A 35 -24.02 -6.77 -4.27
C GLY A 35 -23.21 -7.16 -3.03
N LEU A 36 -22.30 -6.29 -2.58
CA LEU A 36 -21.38 -6.53 -1.47
C LEU A 36 -21.69 -5.66 -0.23
N GLY A 37 -22.86 -5.00 -0.18
CA GLY A 37 -23.28 -4.15 0.94
C GLY A 37 -23.16 -4.84 2.31
N ASN A 38 -23.56 -6.12 2.41
CA ASN A 38 -23.49 -6.91 3.65
C ASN A 38 -22.05 -7.24 4.12
N GLN A 39 -21.04 -6.95 3.28
CA GLN A 39 -19.62 -7.12 3.60
C GLN A 39 -18.97 -5.82 4.13
N LEU A 40 -19.65 -4.68 4.01
CA LEU A 40 -19.17 -3.42 4.56
C LEU A 40 -19.07 -3.50 6.09
N GLY A 41 -17.94 -3.10 6.65
CA GLY A 41 -17.62 -3.26 8.07
C GLY A 41 -17.12 -4.66 8.46
N LYS A 42 -17.08 -5.61 7.51
CA LYS A 42 -16.56 -6.97 7.70
C LYS A 42 -15.31 -7.17 6.83
N ASN A 43 -15.49 -7.75 5.65
CA ASN A 43 -14.43 -8.01 4.68
C ASN A 43 -14.16 -6.83 3.75
N ILE A 44 -15.01 -5.79 3.78
CA ILE A 44 -14.74 -4.52 3.11
C ILE A 44 -14.79 -3.41 4.16
N LYS A 45 -13.72 -2.64 4.26
CA LYS A 45 -13.61 -1.48 5.15
C LYS A 45 -13.40 -0.24 4.30
N ILE A 46 -14.04 0.86 4.70
CA ILE A 46 -13.73 2.19 4.16
C ILE A 46 -13.09 2.99 5.28
N ILE A 47 -11.88 3.52 5.03
CA ILE A 47 -11.22 4.46 5.92
C ILE A 47 -11.66 5.86 5.50
N PHE A 48 -12.42 6.49 6.37
CA PHE A 48 -12.83 7.88 6.29
C PHE A 48 -12.61 8.51 7.66
N GLY A 49 -12.04 9.71 7.70
CA GLY A 49 -11.86 10.50 8.91
C GLY A 49 -12.57 11.85 8.78
N GLU A 50 -13.10 12.36 9.88
CA GLU A 50 -13.75 13.68 9.92
C GLU A 50 -12.72 14.82 9.94
N SER A 51 -11.49 14.52 10.38
CA SER A 51 -10.32 15.39 10.29
C SER A 51 -9.11 14.62 9.74
N THR A 52 -8.07 15.36 9.39
CA THR A 52 -6.79 14.80 8.94
C THR A 52 -6.15 13.90 10.00
N GLU A 53 -6.19 14.30 11.27
CA GLU A 53 -5.67 13.52 12.40
C GLU A 53 -6.45 12.22 12.60
N ASP A 54 -7.79 12.28 12.55
CA ASP A 54 -8.63 11.08 12.66
C ASP A 54 -8.36 10.13 11.49
N TYR A 55 -8.26 10.66 10.27
CA TYR A 55 -7.90 9.90 9.08
C TYR A 55 -6.55 9.20 9.26
N PHE A 56 -5.48 9.93 9.60
CA PHE A 56 -4.15 9.34 9.77
C PHE A 56 -4.12 8.30 10.88
N ARG A 57 -4.80 8.54 12.01
CA ARG A 57 -4.93 7.55 13.09
C ARG A 57 -5.58 6.25 12.61
N ARG A 58 -6.69 6.35 11.86
CA ARG A 58 -7.39 5.18 11.30
C ARG A 58 -6.58 4.48 10.22
N PHE A 59 -5.93 5.23 9.34
CA PHE A 59 -5.05 4.73 8.30
C PHE A 59 -3.88 3.95 8.89
N ASN A 60 -3.15 4.55 9.84
CA ASN A 60 -2.03 3.90 10.51
C ASN A 60 -2.44 2.62 11.26
N ARG A 61 -3.63 2.60 11.86
CA ARG A 61 -4.16 1.37 12.48
C ARG A 61 -4.45 0.29 11.44
N ALA A 62 -4.95 0.67 10.27
CA ALA A 62 -5.24 -0.28 9.20
C ALA A 62 -3.98 -0.88 8.57
N LEU A 63 -2.87 -0.14 8.51
CA LEU A 63 -1.61 -0.69 7.99
C LEU A 63 -1.11 -1.92 8.75
N ARG A 64 -1.46 -2.06 10.04
CA ARG A 64 -1.11 -3.23 10.86
C ARG A 64 -1.84 -4.51 10.46
N GLU A 65 -2.92 -4.39 9.69
CA GLU A 65 -3.72 -5.51 9.18
C GLU A 65 -3.66 -5.60 7.64
N THR A 66 -2.72 -4.88 7.02
CA THR A 66 -2.55 -4.84 5.56
C THR A 66 -1.38 -5.72 5.16
N ASP A 67 -1.62 -6.62 4.20
CA ASP A 67 -0.58 -7.50 3.66
C ASP A 67 0.00 -7.00 2.33
N VAL A 68 -0.78 -6.23 1.55
CA VAL A 68 -0.41 -5.70 0.22
C VAL A 68 -1.02 -4.31 0.04
N LEU A 69 -0.27 -3.37 -0.52
CA LEU A 69 -0.80 -2.06 -0.92
C LEU A 69 -1.01 -2.02 -2.43
N TRP A 70 -2.16 -1.52 -2.87
CA TRP A 70 -2.42 -1.21 -4.27
C TRP A 70 -2.61 0.30 -4.41
N THR A 71 -1.67 0.98 -5.05
CA THR A 71 -1.62 2.44 -5.09
C THR A 71 -0.90 2.94 -6.34
N LYS A 72 -1.20 4.18 -6.74
CA LYS A 72 -0.30 4.91 -7.64
C LYS A 72 1.08 5.05 -6.97
N PRO A 73 2.18 5.11 -7.75
CA PRO A 73 3.54 5.18 -7.21
C PRO A 73 3.88 6.60 -6.71
N SER A 74 3.02 7.15 -5.83
CA SER A 74 3.26 8.40 -5.13
C SER A 74 3.87 8.13 -3.74
N GLU A 75 3.47 8.84 -2.70
CA GLU A 75 4.01 8.79 -1.34
C GLU A 75 3.85 7.42 -0.66
N LEU A 76 2.82 6.64 -1.02
CA LEU A 76 2.63 5.30 -0.45
C LEU A 76 3.66 4.28 -0.96
N SER A 77 4.41 4.57 -2.02
CA SER A 77 5.50 3.72 -2.51
C SER A 77 6.53 3.46 -1.41
N PHE A 78 6.83 4.46 -0.59
CA PHE A 78 7.84 4.37 0.45
C PHE A 78 7.44 3.43 1.60
N TYR A 79 6.16 3.05 1.70
CA TYR A 79 5.68 2.11 2.71
C TYR A 79 6.19 0.69 2.45
N THR A 80 6.76 0.44 1.27
CA THR A 80 7.47 -0.81 0.99
C THR A 80 8.59 -1.10 1.99
N ALA A 81 9.23 -0.06 2.55
CA ALA A 81 10.24 -0.18 3.59
C ALA A 81 9.71 -0.78 4.91
N LEU A 82 8.39 -0.81 5.10
CA LEU A 82 7.73 -1.49 6.23
C LEU A 82 7.51 -2.99 5.97
N GLY A 83 7.96 -3.51 4.83
CA GLY A 83 7.68 -4.89 4.40
C GLY A 83 6.31 -5.03 3.74
N LEU A 84 5.78 -3.97 3.13
CA LEU A 84 4.50 -4.00 2.41
C LEU A 84 4.75 -4.01 0.89
N PRO A 85 4.50 -5.13 0.19
CA PRO A 85 4.66 -5.18 -1.25
C PRO A 85 3.62 -4.30 -1.95
N ILE A 86 3.99 -3.75 -3.10
CA ILE A 86 3.20 -2.74 -3.83
C ILE A 86 2.67 -3.28 -5.16
N ILE A 87 1.36 -3.24 -5.38
CA ILE A 87 0.76 -3.30 -6.72
C ILE A 87 0.65 -1.87 -7.24
N ILE A 88 1.32 -1.59 -8.36
CA ILE A 88 1.56 -0.24 -8.87
C ILE A 88 0.46 0.15 -9.85
N SER A 89 -0.42 1.07 -9.46
CA SER A 89 -1.36 1.69 -10.40
C SER A 89 -0.65 2.63 -11.38
N GLU A 90 -1.34 3.04 -12.44
CA GLU A 90 -0.80 3.94 -13.46
C GLU A 90 -0.22 5.24 -12.86
N PRO A 91 1.03 5.62 -13.21
CA PRO A 91 1.63 6.88 -12.80
C PRO A 91 0.98 8.06 -13.53
N ILE A 92 0.90 9.21 -12.86
CA ILE A 92 0.29 10.43 -13.41
C ILE A 92 1.36 11.45 -13.86
N GLY A 93 2.62 11.27 -13.45
CA GLY A 93 3.70 12.18 -13.84
C GLY A 93 5.10 11.66 -13.51
N SER A 94 6.10 12.42 -13.93
CA SER A 94 7.52 11.99 -13.94
C SER A 94 8.04 11.50 -12.59
N GLN A 95 7.66 12.15 -11.48
CA GLN A 95 8.06 11.71 -10.14
C GLN A 95 7.52 10.31 -9.82
N GLU A 96 6.30 10.01 -10.25
CA GLU A 96 5.67 8.71 -10.07
C GLU A 96 6.32 7.65 -10.98
N ASP A 97 6.80 8.02 -12.16
CA ASP A 97 7.61 7.13 -13.02
C ASP A 97 8.93 6.72 -12.35
N PHE A 98 9.62 7.66 -11.69
CA PHE A 98 10.84 7.35 -10.94
C PHE A 98 10.57 6.44 -9.75
N ASN A 99 9.48 6.69 -9.00
CA ASN A 99 9.08 5.83 -7.88
C ASN A 99 8.70 4.42 -8.37
N LYS A 100 7.98 4.31 -9.49
CA LYS A 100 7.68 3.03 -10.14
C LYS A 100 8.95 2.29 -10.52
N LYS A 101 9.87 2.97 -11.22
CA LYS A 101 11.17 2.39 -11.60
C LYS A 101 11.91 1.87 -10.36
N TRP A 102 11.97 2.68 -9.30
CA TRP A 102 12.60 2.31 -8.04
C TRP A 102 11.98 1.06 -7.41
N LEU A 103 10.64 0.99 -7.27
CA LEU A 103 9.93 -0.16 -6.72
C LEU A 103 10.20 -1.45 -7.50
N ILE A 104 10.21 -1.37 -8.83
CA ILE A 104 10.51 -2.51 -9.70
C ILE A 104 11.98 -2.93 -9.56
N THR A 105 12.92 -1.97 -9.54
CA THR A 105 14.36 -2.23 -9.41
C THR A 105 14.68 -2.96 -8.11
N ILE A 106 14.10 -2.56 -6.99
CA ILE A 106 14.32 -3.26 -5.71
C ILE A 106 13.46 -4.52 -5.58
N GLY A 107 12.61 -4.85 -6.56
CA GLY A 107 11.79 -6.05 -6.56
C GLY A 107 10.66 -6.05 -5.53
N SER A 108 10.22 -4.87 -5.08
CA SER A 108 9.19 -4.74 -4.03
C SER A 108 7.83 -4.26 -4.56
N GLY A 109 7.77 -3.89 -5.83
CA GLY A 109 6.52 -3.58 -6.51
C GLY A 109 6.41 -4.20 -7.90
N ILE A 110 5.18 -4.33 -8.38
CA ILE A 110 4.84 -4.89 -9.70
C ILE A 110 3.64 -4.17 -10.30
N ASP A 111 3.61 -4.11 -11.63
CA ASP A 111 2.43 -3.67 -12.35
C ASP A 111 1.31 -4.73 -12.24
N PRO A 112 0.04 -4.34 -12.09
CA PRO A 112 -1.07 -5.27 -12.13
C PRO A 112 -1.22 -5.86 -13.54
N GLU A 113 -1.61 -7.13 -13.60
CA GLU A 113 -2.17 -7.73 -14.81
C GLU A 113 -3.60 -7.20 -15.07
N ASP A 114 -4.25 -7.65 -16.14
CA ASP A 114 -5.64 -7.25 -16.43
C ASP A 114 -6.55 -7.47 -15.20
N VAL A 115 -7.11 -6.35 -14.71
CA VAL A 115 -7.92 -6.28 -13.48
C VAL A 115 -9.18 -7.15 -13.55
N LYS A 116 -9.64 -7.51 -14.76
CA LYS A 116 -10.75 -8.46 -14.96
C LYS A 116 -10.44 -9.84 -14.39
N TYR A 117 -9.17 -10.20 -14.31
CA TYR A 117 -8.69 -11.50 -13.83
C TYR A 117 -8.01 -11.43 -12.46
N VAL A 118 -8.26 -10.35 -11.68
CA VAL A 118 -7.66 -10.14 -10.35
C VAL A 118 -7.86 -11.31 -9.39
N ASP A 119 -8.96 -12.05 -9.49
CA ASP A 119 -9.19 -13.20 -8.62
C ASP A 119 -8.31 -14.42 -8.93
N GLN A 120 -7.61 -14.39 -10.06
CA GLN A 120 -6.63 -15.39 -10.49
C GLN A 120 -5.22 -14.92 -10.16
N TRP A 121 -4.71 -13.91 -10.88
CA TRP A 121 -3.30 -13.52 -10.79
C TRP A 121 -2.89 -13.07 -9.38
N PHE A 122 -3.78 -12.41 -8.63
CA PHE A 122 -3.46 -12.00 -7.26
C PHE A 122 -3.21 -13.22 -6.36
N PHE A 123 -3.99 -14.28 -6.54
CA PHE A 123 -3.84 -15.51 -5.77
C PHE A 123 -2.68 -16.36 -6.28
N ASP A 124 -2.34 -16.30 -7.56
CA ASP A 124 -1.13 -16.94 -8.09
C ASP A 124 0.13 -16.30 -7.50
N TRP A 125 0.15 -14.97 -7.31
CA TRP A 125 1.23 -14.28 -6.63
C TRP A 125 1.31 -14.57 -5.12
N ILE A 126 0.16 -14.78 -4.46
CA ILE A 126 0.14 -15.30 -3.08
C ILE A 126 0.74 -16.71 -3.04
N ASN A 127 0.24 -17.62 -3.86
CA ASN A 127 0.60 -19.04 -3.82
C ASN A 127 2.05 -19.30 -4.23
N SER A 128 2.59 -18.52 -5.16
CA SER A 128 4.00 -18.57 -5.57
C SER A 128 4.96 -17.94 -4.55
N GLY A 129 4.43 -17.31 -3.49
CA GLY A 129 5.20 -16.57 -2.49
C GLY A 129 5.83 -15.29 -3.03
N TRP A 130 5.33 -14.76 -4.15
CA TRP A 130 5.86 -13.54 -4.75
C TRP A 130 5.71 -12.34 -3.81
N PHE A 131 4.52 -12.14 -3.23
CA PHE A 131 4.30 -11.04 -2.28
C PHE A 131 5.20 -11.13 -1.04
N ALA A 132 5.47 -12.33 -0.54
CA ALA A 132 6.37 -12.53 0.60
C ALA A 132 7.82 -12.14 0.26
N ARG A 133 8.29 -12.49 -0.95
CA ARG A 133 9.61 -12.04 -1.42
C ARG A 133 9.66 -10.53 -1.61
N ALA A 134 8.65 -9.95 -2.24
CA ALA A 134 8.58 -8.50 -2.47
C ALA A 134 8.52 -7.71 -1.15
N ALA A 135 7.80 -8.22 -0.15
CA ALA A 135 7.80 -7.68 1.21
C ALA A 135 9.20 -7.68 1.82
N MET A 136 9.92 -8.80 1.76
CA MET A 136 11.28 -8.91 2.28
C MET A 136 12.23 -7.97 1.55
N GLN A 137 12.16 -7.91 0.22
CA GLN A 137 12.99 -7.01 -0.58
C GLN A 137 12.75 -5.54 -0.23
N GLY A 138 11.48 -5.12 -0.17
CA GLY A 138 11.10 -3.77 0.25
C GLY A 138 11.62 -3.43 1.64
N PHE A 139 11.52 -4.38 2.58
CA PHE A 139 12.09 -4.21 3.91
C PHE A 139 13.62 -4.12 3.86
N MET A 140 14.33 -4.96 3.11
CA MET A 140 15.80 -4.96 3.13
C MET A 140 16.40 -3.74 2.42
N GLU A 141 15.86 -3.39 1.25
CA GLU A 141 16.44 -2.38 0.35
C GLU A 141 15.78 -1.01 0.46
N GLY A 142 14.57 -0.94 1.03
CA GLY A 142 13.84 0.30 1.23
C GLY A 142 14.54 1.23 2.23
N GLY A 143 14.66 2.50 1.88
CA GLY A 143 15.22 3.52 2.75
C GLY A 143 14.44 3.64 4.07
N LYS A 144 15.14 3.51 5.20
CA LYS A 144 14.57 3.58 6.55
C LYS A 144 15.28 4.63 7.42
N TYR A 145 14.62 5.01 8.50
CA TYR A 145 15.15 5.91 9.55
C TYR A 145 15.35 7.38 9.17
N GLY A 146 14.82 7.85 8.04
CA GLY A 146 14.96 9.25 7.61
C GLY A 146 14.59 10.26 8.69
N ALA A 147 13.41 10.12 9.31
CA ALA A 147 12.96 10.99 10.40
C ALA A 147 13.91 11.01 11.61
N TYR A 148 14.38 9.84 12.06
CA TYR A 148 15.31 9.72 13.18
C TYR A 148 16.70 10.27 12.83
N ASN A 149 17.14 10.13 11.59
CA ASN A 149 18.40 10.70 11.13
C ASN A 149 18.33 12.24 11.11
N ILE A 150 17.23 12.82 10.64
CA ILE A 150 16.97 14.26 10.70
C ILE A 150 16.97 14.74 12.16
N GLU A 151 16.28 14.03 13.05
CA GLU A 151 16.27 14.35 14.49
C GLU A 151 17.69 14.37 15.09
N LYS A 152 18.50 13.34 14.80
CA LYS A 152 19.89 13.25 15.26
C LYS A 152 20.76 14.37 14.73
N PHE A 153 20.57 14.75 13.47
CA PHE A 153 21.28 15.86 12.85
C PHE A 153 20.94 17.18 13.58
N ILE A 154 19.66 17.46 13.80
CA ILE A 154 19.19 18.65 14.53
C ILE A 154 19.74 18.67 15.97
N LYS A 155 19.84 17.50 16.62
CA LYS A 155 20.40 17.36 17.97
C LYS A 155 21.94 17.32 18.03
N HIS A 156 22.64 17.59 16.93
CA HIS A 156 24.11 17.52 16.82
C HIS A 156 24.73 16.16 17.20
N LYS A 157 23.97 15.06 17.05
CA LYS A 157 24.40 13.67 17.33
C LYS A 157 24.84 12.96 16.06
N LEU A 158 25.78 13.55 15.32
CA LEU A 158 26.17 13.06 13.99
C LEU A 158 26.75 11.64 13.98
N SER A 159 27.45 11.24 15.05
CA SER A 159 27.98 9.88 15.21
C SER A 159 26.89 8.81 15.34
N GLU A 160 25.65 9.18 15.66
CA GLU A 160 24.53 8.25 15.82
C GLU A 160 23.72 8.08 14.51
N VAL A 161 24.01 8.85 13.45
CA VAL A 161 23.26 8.80 12.18
C VAL A 161 23.45 7.45 11.52
N LYS A 162 22.34 6.79 11.16
CA LYS A 162 22.39 5.50 10.46
C LYS A 162 22.62 5.75 8.98
N ALA A 163 23.64 5.10 8.41
CA ALA A 163 23.84 5.12 6.96
C ALA A 163 22.62 4.53 6.25
N VAL A 164 22.07 5.28 5.29
CA VAL A 164 21.01 4.78 4.42
C VAL A 164 21.71 4.06 3.28
N LYS A 165 21.76 2.72 3.34
CA LYS A 165 22.17 1.91 2.19
C LYS A 165 20.96 1.83 1.25
N MET A 166 21.05 2.50 0.11
CA MET A 166 20.05 2.38 -0.95
C MET A 166 20.72 1.67 -2.12
N VAL A 167 20.00 0.74 -2.75
CA VAL A 167 20.37 0.24 -4.07
C VAL A 167 20.07 1.34 -5.07
N LEU A 168 21.05 2.21 -5.30
CA LEU A 168 21.02 3.17 -6.40
C LEU A 168 21.61 2.48 -7.62
N GLN A 169 20.73 1.91 -8.46
CA GLN A 169 21.09 1.53 -9.82
C GLN A 169 20.60 2.64 -10.74
N TYR A 170 21.49 3.57 -11.09
CA TYR A 170 21.27 4.54 -12.17
C TYR A 170 21.73 3.93 -13.49
#